data_AF-A0A258RL18-F1
#
_entry.id   AF-A0A258RL18-F1
#
_cell.length_a   1.000
_cell.length_b   1.000
_cell.length_c   1.000
_cell.angle_alpha   90.00
_cell.angle_beta   90.00
_cell.angle_gamma   90.00
#
_symmetry.space_group_name_H-M   'P 1'
#
loop_
_entity.id
_entity.type
_entity.pdbx_description
1 polymer ?
#
loop_
_entity_poly.entity_id
_entity_poly.type
_entity_poly.pdbx_seq_one_letter_code
_entity_poly.pdbx_strand_id
1 'polypeptide(L)'
;MIDKMRLMILMLALLTGPAQAATSPFNGTWLTDIASIKQPPDIAMLTFERGIFGRGREKLDFAVRADGHVHAVPADEYVDAVAVRLLSPRHLRETDLLKGKVVYVITFSVSADGRAMTEQVTDYSKPDAKPIATIVKRKRIARPTPGASWLSGRWLSTEVATTRSHLTDHLRLVGNRFSRSGPGGSGFDAVIGGPPVPVRGDAPSTRTAVTMPNAHNIIERLYADKKLAMTITMTLQPDGKSIKTVAKRQSDGSVFAWTLRRQ
;
A
#
# COMPACT_ATOMS: atom_id res chain seq x y z
N MET A 1 -58.48 -36.06 -54.59
CA MET A 1 -57.50 -35.40 -55.48
C MET A 1 -56.69 -34.45 -54.61
N ILE A 2 -55.55 -34.84 -54.05
CA ILE A 2 -54.21 -34.96 -54.68
C ILE A 2 -53.64 -33.58 -55.08
N ASP A 3 -52.56 -33.19 -54.37
CA ASP A 3 -51.42 -32.33 -54.77
C ASP A 3 -51.64 -30.83 -55.03
N LYS A 4 -50.74 -29.88 -54.70
CA LYS A 4 -49.28 -29.89 -54.47
C LYS A 4 -48.82 -28.53 -53.89
N MET A 5 -47.87 -28.57 -52.95
CA MET A 5 -46.56 -27.86 -52.97
C MET A 5 -46.57 -26.32 -53.17
N ARG A 6 -46.11 -25.49 -52.21
CA ARG A 6 -44.69 -25.37 -51.83
C ARG A 6 -44.48 -24.74 -50.44
N LEU A 7 -43.62 -25.46 -49.73
CA LEU A 7 -42.97 -25.20 -48.46
C LEU A 7 -41.89 -24.12 -48.59
N MET A 8 -41.88 -23.11 -47.71
CA MET A 8 -40.67 -22.34 -47.41
C MET A 8 -40.78 -21.80 -45.97
N ILE A 9 -40.63 -22.71 -45.00
CA ILE A 9 -40.47 -22.35 -43.58
C ILE A 9 -39.01 -21.99 -43.38
N LEU A 10 -38.71 -20.69 -43.29
CA LEU A 10 -37.42 -20.19 -42.87
C LEU A 10 -37.32 -20.43 -41.34
N MET A 11 -36.69 -21.53 -40.93
CA MET A 11 -36.29 -21.73 -39.53
C MET A 11 -35.21 -20.71 -39.18
N LEU A 12 -35.62 -19.62 -38.52
CA LEU A 12 -34.69 -18.72 -37.84
C LEU A 12 -34.26 -19.41 -36.53
N ALA A 13 -33.23 -20.26 -36.63
CA ALA A 13 -32.58 -20.82 -35.45
C ALA A 13 -31.90 -19.68 -34.68
N LEU A 14 -32.55 -19.20 -33.62
CA LEU A 14 -31.91 -18.35 -32.62
C LEU A 14 -30.76 -19.16 -32.00
N LEU A 15 -29.54 -18.87 -32.43
CA LEU A 15 -28.31 -19.24 -31.73
C LEU A 15 -28.28 -18.47 -30.40
N THR A 16 -29.01 -18.95 -29.39
CA THR A 16 -28.76 -18.60 -28.00
C THR A 16 -27.53 -19.38 -27.53
N GLY A 17 -26.36 -19.01 -28.05
CA GLY A 17 -25.12 -19.39 -27.38
C GLY A 17 -25.17 -18.89 -25.94
N PRO A 18 -24.71 -19.66 -24.94
CA PRO A 18 -24.63 -19.15 -23.58
C PRO A 18 -23.82 -17.85 -23.64
N ALA A 19 -24.41 -16.73 -23.22
CA ALA A 19 -23.66 -15.51 -23.02
C ALA A 19 -22.55 -15.86 -22.02
N GLN A 20 -21.32 -16.04 -22.52
CA GLN A 20 -20.15 -16.05 -21.64
C GLN A 20 -20.26 -14.73 -20.90
N ALA A 21 -20.55 -14.77 -19.59
CA ALA A 21 -20.54 -13.59 -18.77
C ALA A 21 -19.18 -12.93 -19.01
N ALA A 22 -19.18 -11.76 -19.64
CA ALA A 22 -17.95 -11.07 -20.00
C ALA A 22 -17.14 -10.93 -18.70
N THR A 23 -15.94 -11.50 -18.68
CA THR A 23 -15.06 -11.38 -17.53
C THR A 23 -14.86 -9.90 -17.25
N SER A 24 -15.15 -9.48 -16.02
CA SER A 24 -15.04 -8.07 -15.64
C SER A 24 -13.71 -7.48 -16.12
N PRO A 25 -13.71 -6.28 -16.70
CA PRO A 25 -12.47 -5.62 -17.10
C PRO A 25 -11.59 -5.25 -15.90
N PHE A 26 -12.05 -5.36 -14.66
CA PHE A 26 -11.15 -5.29 -13.50
C PHE A 26 -10.25 -6.53 -13.38
N ASN A 27 -10.64 -7.67 -13.94
CA ASN A 27 -9.90 -8.92 -13.80
C ASN A 27 -8.53 -8.79 -14.45
N GLY A 28 -7.49 -9.16 -13.70
CA GLY A 28 -6.14 -9.23 -14.21
C GLY A 28 -5.08 -8.82 -13.22
N THR A 29 -3.88 -8.67 -13.76
CA THR A 29 -2.69 -8.25 -13.05
C THR A 29 -2.42 -6.79 -13.33
N TRP A 30 -2.21 -6.02 -12.27
CA TRP A 30 -2.17 -4.57 -12.28
C TRP A 30 -0.91 -4.10 -11.56
N LEU A 31 -0.12 -3.26 -12.21
CA LEU A 31 1.12 -2.71 -11.68
C LEU A 31 0.92 -1.26 -11.28
N THR A 32 1.30 -0.90 -10.07
CA THR A 32 1.32 0.49 -9.62
C THR A 32 2.35 1.31 -10.39
N ASP A 33 1.90 2.39 -11.02
CA ASP A 33 2.74 3.40 -11.65
C ASP A 33 3.22 4.39 -10.59
N ILE A 34 4.43 4.17 -10.04
CA ILE A 34 5.02 5.00 -8.99
C ILE A 34 5.08 6.48 -9.42
N ALA A 35 5.39 6.75 -10.69
CA ALA A 35 5.52 8.12 -11.21
C ALA A 35 4.18 8.86 -11.21
N SER A 36 3.06 8.15 -11.18
CA SER A 36 1.72 8.73 -11.11
C SER A 36 1.25 9.06 -9.69
N ILE A 37 2.01 8.68 -8.66
CA ILE A 37 1.62 8.87 -7.25
C ILE A 37 1.55 10.36 -6.93
N LYS A 38 0.39 10.79 -6.44
CA LYS A 38 0.14 12.11 -5.88
C LYS A 38 -0.28 11.92 -4.43
N GLN A 39 0.42 12.55 -3.51
CA GLN A 39 0.19 12.45 -2.07
C GLN A 39 0.65 13.71 -1.36
N PRO A 40 0.19 13.96 -0.11
CA PRO A 40 0.80 14.98 0.73
C PRO A 40 2.30 14.72 0.91
N PRO A 41 3.11 15.76 1.17
CA PRO A 41 4.53 15.60 1.41
C PRO A 41 4.82 14.56 2.51
N ASP A 42 5.59 13.53 2.18
CA ASP A 42 6.06 12.55 3.16
C ASP A 42 7.31 13.08 3.87
N ILE A 43 7.14 13.55 5.11
CA ILE A 43 8.18 14.17 5.92
C ILE A 43 8.46 13.27 7.13
N ALA A 44 9.68 12.74 7.20
CA ALA A 44 10.19 12.09 8.39
C ALA A 44 10.89 13.13 9.29
N MET A 45 10.66 13.04 10.60
CA MET A 45 11.39 13.77 11.62
C MET A 45 12.26 12.79 12.39
N LEU A 46 13.58 12.96 12.32
CA LEU A 46 14.54 12.16 13.06
C LEU A 46 15.29 13.04 14.04
N THR A 47 15.56 12.52 15.23
CA THR A 47 16.45 13.13 16.22
C THR A 47 17.51 12.12 16.63
N PHE A 48 18.73 12.59 16.83
CA PHE A 48 19.81 11.82 17.41
C PHE A 48 20.67 12.74 18.27
N GLU A 49 20.56 12.60 19.59
CA GLU A 49 21.30 13.39 20.56
C GLU A 49 21.74 12.52 21.73
N ARG A 50 23.04 12.58 22.09
CA ARG A 50 23.61 11.86 23.24
C ARG A 50 23.24 10.35 23.27
N GLY A 51 23.23 9.71 22.10
CA GLY A 51 22.91 8.29 21.94
C GLY A 51 21.42 7.95 22.03
N ILE A 52 20.53 8.95 22.08
CA ILE A 52 19.08 8.78 22.00
C ILE A 52 18.63 9.07 20.58
N PHE A 53 17.99 8.09 19.95
CA PHE A 53 17.35 8.23 18.65
C PHE A 53 15.84 8.43 18.82
N GLY A 54 15.27 9.38 18.10
CA GLY A 54 13.82 9.56 18.00
C GLY A 54 13.34 9.62 16.55
N ARG A 55 12.13 9.10 16.32
CA ARG A 55 11.46 9.07 15.02
C ARG A 55 10.06 9.64 15.15
N GLY A 56 9.59 10.36 14.13
CA GLY A 56 8.24 10.89 14.05
C GLY A 56 7.93 11.59 12.73
N ARG A 57 6.86 12.38 12.70
CA ARG A 57 6.47 13.20 11.54
C ARG A 57 6.34 14.68 11.88
N GLU A 58 5.36 15.02 12.72
CA GLU A 58 5.16 16.36 13.26
C GLU A 58 5.71 16.47 14.69
N LYS A 59 5.47 15.44 15.49
CA LYS A 59 6.03 15.19 16.82
C LYS A 59 6.72 13.83 16.82
N LEU A 60 7.52 13.56 17.86
CA LEU A 60 8.15 12.25 18.03
C LEU A 60 7.08 11.22 18.39
N ASP A 61 7.13 10.09 17.70
CA ASP A 61 6.33 8.92 18.03
C ASP A 61 6.99 8.13 19.17
N PHE A 62 8.33 8.10 19.19
CA PHE A 62 9.13 7.56 20.29
C PHE A 62 10.54 8.16 20.33
N ALA A 63 11.24 7.90 21.43
CA ALA A 63 12.68 8.11 21.57
C ALA A 63 13.30 7.00 22.43
N VAL A 64 14.38 6.37 21.96
CA VAL A 64 15.02 5.22 22.61
C VAL A 64 16.55 5.31 22.52
N ARG A 65 17.27 4.51 23.32
CA ARG A 65 18.73 4.41 23.22
C ARG A 65 19.13 3.68 21.93
N ALA A 66 20.16 4.19 21.26
CA ALA A 66 20.77 3.58 20.09
C ALA A 66 21.88 2.59 20.47
N ASP A 67 21.60 1.70 21.43
CA ASP A 67 22.54 0.75 22.03
C ASP A 67 22.48 -0.67 21.42
N GLY A 68 21.58 -0.89 20.47
CA GLY A 68 21.33 -2.17 19.82
C GLY A 68 20.41 -3.11 20.59
N HIS A 69 19.94 -2.73 21.79
CA HIS A 69 18.95 -3.50 22.54
C HIS A 69 17.54 -3.15 22.08
N VAL A 70 16.60 -4.06 22.38
CA VAL A 70 15.17 -3.84 22.16
C VAL A 70 14.62 -2.95 23.27
N HIS A 71 13.94 -1.88 22.88
CA HIS A 71 13.24 -0.96 23.77
C HIS A 71 11.75 -0.96 23.42
N ALA A 72 10.90 -1.04 24.43
CA ALA A 72 9.45 -0.86 24.23
C ALA A 72 9.16 0.58 23.80
N VAL A 73 8.20 0.74 22.89
CA VAL A 73 7.69 2.05 22.44
C VAL A 73 6.17 2.08 22.61
N PRO A 74 5.52 3.25 22.55
CA PRO A 74 4.05 3.29 22.50
C PRO A 74 3.54 2.39 21.38
N ALA A 75 2.85 1.31 21.74
CA ALA A 75 2.43 0.29 20.81
C ALA A 75 1.30 0.80 19.91
N ASP A 76 1.42 0.52 18.61
CA ASP A 76 0.31 0.53 17.67
C ASP A 76 0.07 -0.87 17.11
N GLU A 77 -0.80 -1.01 16.11
CA GLU A 77 -1.11 -2.33 15.54
C GLU A 77 0.03 -2.92 14.68
N TYR A 78 1.10 -2.16 14.45
CA TYR A 78 2.19 -2.49 13.54
C TYR A 78 3.56 -2.59 14.24
N VAL A 79 3.80 -1.82 15.31
CA VAL A 79 5.06 -1.79 16.07
C VAL A 79 4.78 -1.63 17.57
N ASP A 80 5.45 -2.42 18.41
CA ASP A 80 5.42 -2.31 19.87
C ASP A 80 6.80 -2.19 20.53
N ALA A 81 7.86 -2.47 19.78
CA ALA A 81 9.23 -2.30 20.24
C ALA A 81 10.16 -1.98 19.07
N VAL A 82 11.29 -1.34 19.38
CA VAL A 82 12.33 -1.02 18.40
C VAL A 82 13.71 -1.32 18.96
N ALA A 83 14.63 -1.75 18.11
CA ALA A 83 16.05 -1.82 18.42
C ALA A 83 16.83 -0.89 17.48
N VAL A 84 17.68 -0.03 18.05
CA VAL A 84 18.39 0.99 17.29
C VAL A 84 19.88 0.88 17.53
N ARG A 85 20.68 0.91 16.47
CA ARG A 85 22.14 0.86 16.55
C ARG A 85 22.76 1.91 15.63
N LEU A 86 23.60 2.77 16.21
CA LEU A 86 24.47 3.63 15.42
C LEU A 86 25.59 2.79 14.82
N LEU A 87 25.71 2.76 13.49
CA LEU A 87 26.76 2.03 12.78
C LEU A 87 27.98 2.94 12.53
N SER A 88 27.73 4.23 12.28
CA SER A 88 28.72 5.29 12.16
C SER A 88 28.04 6.65 12.33
N PRO A 89 28.76 7.79 12.34
CA PRO A 89 28.14 9.12 12.46
C PRO A 89 27.07 9.47 11.41
N ARG A 90 26.98 8.74 10.29
CA ARG A 90 26.02 8.98 9.19
C ARG A 90 25.16 7.76 8.85
N HIS A 91 25.34 6.65 9.57
CA HIS A 91 24.64 5.41 9.30
C HIS A 91 24.00 4.87 10.59
N LEU A 92 22.68 4.68 10.57
CA LEU A 92 21.91 4.15 11.70
C LEU A 92 21.03 3.01 11.20
N ARG A 93 20.97 1.93 11.98
CA ARG A 93 20.06 0.83 11.75
C ARG A 93 18.98 0.83 12.83
N GLU A 94 17.74 0.73 12.39
CA GLU A 94 16.55 0.54 13.19
C GLU A 94 15.93 -0.82 12.84
N THR A 95 15.38 -1.50 13.82
CA THR A 95 14.66 -2.76 13.65
C THR A 95 13.37 -2.64 14.45
N ASP A 96 12.24 -2.63 13.74
CA ASP A 96 10.91 -2.51 14.33
C ASP A 96 10.38 -3.91 14.58
N LEU A 97 9.76 -4.10 15.74
CA LEU A 97 9.19 -5.36 16.18
C LEU A 97 7.71 -5.20 16.52
N LEU A 98 6.98 -6.28 16.32
CA LEU A 98 5.62 -6.48 16.81
C LEU A 98 5.55 -7.83 17.52
N LYS A 99 5.22 -7.84 18.80
CA LYS A 99 5.08 -9.06 19.62
C LYS A 99 6.31 -9.97 19.52
N GLY A 100 7.50 -9.34 19.56
CA GLY A 100 8.79 -10.02 19.47
C GLY A 100 9.21 -10.49 18.07
N LYS A 101 8.40 -10.23 17.03
CA LYS A 101 8.76 -10.55 15.64
C LYS A 101 9.25 -9.30 14.92
N VAL A 102 10.33 -9.43 14.16
CA VAL A 102 10.81 -8.35 13.28
C VAL A 102 9.79 -8.09 12.17
N VAL A 103 9.35 -6.84 12.06
CA VAL A 103 8.43 -6.39 11.00
C VAL A 103 9.11 -5.47 10.00
N TYR A 104 10.05 -4.63 10.44
CA TYR A 104 10.86 -3.80 9.56
C TYR A 104 12.32 -3.80 9.99
N VAL A 105 13.22 -3.74 9.00
CA VAL A 105 14.62 -3.36 9.21
C VAL A 105 14.91 -2.16 8.32
N ILE A 106 15.37 -1.07 8.93
CA ILE A 106 15.59 0.20 8.25
C ILE A 106 17.04 0.61 8.44
N THR A 107 17.73 0.94 7.36
CA THR A 107 19.06 1.56 7.40
C THR A 107 18.99 2.96 6.84
N PHE A 108 19.29 3.95 7.68
CA PHE A 108 19.41 5.35 7.31
C PHE A 108 20.86 5.66 6.96
N SER A 109 21.08 6.27 5.79
CA SER A 109 22.41 6.67 5.31
C SER A 109 22.40 8.12 4.85
N VAL A 110 23.12 8.99 5.55
CA VAL A 110 23.18 10.42 5.25
C VAL A 110 24.40 10.76 4.39
N SER A 111 24.20 11.56 3.35
CA SER A 111 25.29 12.02 2.46
C SER A 111 26.34 12.83 3.22
N ALA A 112 27.55 12.95 2.66
CA ALA A 112 28.67 13.68 3.26
C ALA A 112 28.36 15.17 3.52
N ASP A 113 27.60 15.81 2.62
CA ASP A 113 27.14 17.20 2.77
C ASP A 113 25.94 17.34 3.72
N GLY A 114 25.40 16.23 4.22
CA GLY A 114 24.25 16.18 5.11
C GLY A 114 22.92 16.54 4.45
N ARG A 115 22.84 16.74 3.13
CA ARG A 115 21.63 17.25 2.45
C ARG A 115 20.69 16.16 1.96
N ALA A 116 21.20 14.94 1.76
CA ALA A 116 20.44 13.80 1.29
C ALA A 116 20.52 12.63 2.28
N MET A 117 19.47 11.82 2.27
CA MET A 117 19.39 10.57 3.04
C MET A 117 18.85 9.46 2.14
N THR A 118 19.44 8.28 2.24
CA THR A 118 18.89 7.05 1.68
C THR A 118 18.40 6.17 2.82
N GLU A 119 17.15 5.75 2.74
CA GLU A 119 16.55 4.76 3.64
C GLU A 119 16.41 3.45 2.87
N GLN A 120 17.03 2.39 3.38
CA GLN A 120 16.83 1.04 2.90
C GLN A 120 15.91 0.32 3.88
N VAL A 121 14.69 0.04 3.44
CA VAL A 121 13.65 -0.61 4.24
C VAL A 121 13.49 -2.05 3.76
N THR A 122 13.52 -3.00 4.68
CA THR A 122 13.09 -4.37 4.43
C THR A 122 11.86 -4.67 5.28
N ASP A 123 10.74 -4.92 4.62
CA ASP A 123 9.45 -5.27 5.24
C ASP A 123 9.31 -6.80 5.34
N TYR A 124 9.00 -7.29 6.53
CA TYR A 124 8.71 -8.69 6.87
C TYR A 124 7.28 -8.89 7.40
N SER A 125 6.47 -7.84 7.41
CA SER A 125 5.11 -7.82 7.95
C SER A 125 4.09 -8.63 7.13
N LYS A 126 4.46 -9.06 5.92
CA LYS A 126 3.52 -9.74 5.02
C LYS A 126 3.29 -11.21 5.40
N PRO A 127 2.11 -11.77 5.08
CA PRO A 127 1.75 -13.15 5.45
C PRO A 127 2.74 -14.24 5.04
N ASP A 128 3.42 -14.09 3.91
CA ASP A 128 4.42 -15.06 3.45
C ASP A 128 5.80 -14.91 4.12
N ALA A 129 5.96 -13.90 4.99
CA ALA A 129 7.18 -13.55 5.73
C ALA A 129 8.43 -13.34 4.84
N LYS A 130 8.25 -13.14 3.53
CA LYS A 130 9.37 -12.89 2.62
C LYS A 130 9.80 -11.42 2.71
N PRO A 131 11.12 -11.15 2.67
CA PRO A 131 11.63 -9.78 2.73
C PRO A 131 11.20 -8.99 1.49
N ILE A 132 10.64 -7.81 1.72
CA ILE A 132 10.31 -6.86 0.68
C ILE A 132 11.22 -5.64 0.81
N ALA A 133 12.15 -5.48 -0.12
CA ALA A 133 13.10 -4.37 -0.14
C ALA A 133 12.51 -3.13 -0.83
N THR A 134 12.62 -1.98 -0.15
CA THR A 134 12.26 -0.66 -0.67
C THR A 134 13.38 0.33 -0.36
N ILE A 135 13.71 1.18 -1.34
CA ILE A 135 14.67 2.27 -1.17
C ILE A 135 13.88 3.58 -1.23
N VAL A 136 14.05 4.43 -0.23
CA VAL A 136 13.49 5.79 -0.20
C VAL A 136 14.66 6.78 -0.22
N LYS A 137 14.66 7.71 -1.16
CA LYS A 137 15.57 8.85 -1.13
C LYS A 137 14.86 10.03 -0.52
N ARG A 138 15.55 10.75 0.35
CA ARG A 138 15.05 11.94 1.03
C ARG A 138 15.98 13.12 0.89
N LYS A 139 15.41 14.32 0.90
CA LYS A 139 16.10 15.61 0.96
C LYS A 139 15.80 16.30 2.28
N ARG A 140 16.82 16.90 2.90
CA ARG A 140 16.63 17.69 4.12
C ARG A 140 15.87 18.99 3.84
N ILE A 141 14.92 19.34 4.70
CA ILE A 141 14.03 20.52 4.53
C ILE A 141 14.70 21.82 5.03
N ALA A 142 15.70 21.75 5.89
CA ALA A 142 16.45 22.91 6.40
C ALA A 142 17.95 22.62 6.45
N ARG A 143 18.79 23.63 6.67
CA ARG A 143 20.22 23.39 6.92
C ARG A 143 20.40 22.61 8.22
N PRO A 144 21.40 21.72 8.31
CA PRO A 144 21.75 21.09 9.58
C PRO A 144 22.08 22.17 10.62
N THR A 145 21.54 22.03 11.83
CA THR A 145 21.98 22.84 12.96
C THR A 145 23.45 22.50 13.25
N PRO A 146 24.35 23.51 13.38
CA PRO A 146 25.74 23.25 13.72
C PRO A 146 25.87 22.39 14.98
N GLY A 147 26.73 21.36 14.94
CA GLY A 147 26.94 20.43 16.05
C GLY A 147 25.86 19.37 16.24
N ALA A 148 24.72 19.44 15.54
CA ALA A 148 23.72 18.38 15.57
C ALA A 148 24.21 17.14 14.80
N SER A 149 23.71 15.97 15.20
CA SER A 149 23.93 14.73 14.45
C SER A 149 23.49 14.89 13.00
N TRP A 150 24.23 14.25 12.08
CA TRP A 150 23.87 14.19 10.66
C TRP A 150 22.50 13.57 10.43
N LEU A 151 22.01 12.72 11.34
CA LEU A 151 20.69 12.10 11.25
C LEU A 151 19.56 13.06 11.63
N SER A 152 19.81 13.95 12.60
CA SER A 152 18.81 14.85 13.17
C SER A 152 18.28 15.84 12.13
N GLY A 153 16.97 15.87 11.92
CA GLY A 153 16.31 16.85 11.06
C GLY A 153 14.99 16.37 10.47
N ARG A 154 14.44 17.22 9.59
CA ARG A 154 13.24 16.89 8.80
C ARG A 154 13.64 16.54 7.37
N TRP A 155 13.12 15.43 6.90
CA TRP A 155 13.52 14.78 5.65
C TRP A 155 12.31 14.52 4.77
N LEU A 156 12.24 15.24 3.65
CA LEU A 156 11.21 15.08 2.63
C LEU A 156 11.56 13.93 1.70
N SER A 157 10.65 12.96 1.53
CA SER A 157 10.78 11.92 0.50
C SER A 157 10.76 12.54 -0.90
N THR A 158 11.71 12.12 -1.73
CA THR A 158 11.84 12.58 -3.12
C THR A 158 11.73 11.46 -4.14
N GLU A 159 12.03 10.22 -3.74
CA GLU A 159 11.99 9.06 -4.64
C GLU A 159 11.72 7.79 -3.82
N VAL A 160 10.93 6.89 -4.39
CA VAL A 160 10.70 5.54 -3.85
C VAL A 160 10.96 4.54 -4.96
N ALA A 161 11.76 3.53 -4.67
CA ALA A 161 12.06 2.43 -5.57
C ALA A 161 11.84 1.10 -4.86
N THR A 162 11.22 0.14 -5.54
CA THR A 162 10.95 -1.20 -5.02
C THR A 162 10.88 -2.20 -6.20
N THR A 163 10.75 -3.48 -5.89
CA THR A 163 10.60 -4.54 -6.88
C THR A 163 9.24 -4.48 -7.58
N ARG A 164 9.18 -4.93 -8.84
CA ARG A 164 7.93 -5.04 -9.61
C ARG A 164 6.90 -5.89 -8.88
N SER A 165 7.31 -7.02 -8.29
CA SER A 165 6.42 -7.89 -7.51
C SER A 165 5.77 -7.19 -6.32
N HIS A 166 6.44 -6.19 -5.71
CA HIS A 166 5.88 -5.39 -4.63
C HIS A 166 4.89 -4.31 -5.12
N LEU A 167 4.82 -4.07 -6.43
CA LEU A 167 3.90 -3.10 -7.02
C LEU A 167 2.71 -3.77 -7.72
N THR A 168 2.67 -5.09 -7.72
CA THR A 168 1.69 -5.88 -8.47
C THR A 168 0.52 -6.30 -7.59
N ASP A 169 -0.68 -5.91 -8.02
CA ASP A 169 -1.95 -6.39 -7.51
C ASP A 169 -2.60 -7.35 -8.52
N HIS A 170 -3.27 -8.37 -8.02
CA HIS A 170 -4.19 -9.20 -8.78
C HIS A 170 -5.61 -8.89 -8.36
N LEU A 171 -6.43 -8.45 -9.31
CA LEU A 171 -7.83 -8.14 -9.10
C LEU A 171 -8.68 -9.21 -9.75
N ARG A 172 -9.72 -9.67 -9.05
CA ARG A 172 -10.68 -10.64 -9.58
C ARG A 172 -12.08 -10.30 -9.09
N LEU A 173 -12.97 -10.08 -10.04
CA LEU A 173 -14.40 -9.88 -9.93
C LEU A 173 -15.12 -11.03 -10.67
N VAL A 174 -15.83 -11.86 -9.90
CA VAL A 174 -16.65 -12.96 -10.41
C VAL A 174 -18.02 -12.89 -9.76
N GLY A 175 -19.07 -12.67 -10.55
CA GLY A 175 -20.40 -12.39 -10.03
C GLY A 175 -20.38 -11.17 -9.11
N ASN A 176 -20.82 -11.34 -7.86
CA ASN A 176 -20.82 -10.30 -6.84
C ASN A 176 -19.59 -10.36 -5.89
N ARG A 177 -18.57 -11.16 -6.19
CA ARG A 177 -17.36 -11.28 -5.35
C ARG A 177 -16.20 -10.53 -5.97
N PHE A 178 -15.66 -9.58 -5.23
CA PHE A 178 -14.43 -8.87 -5.56
C PHE A 178 -13.31 -9.31 -4.62
N SER A 179 -12.17 -9.68 -5.19
CA SER A 179 -10.97 -10.03 -4.45
C SER A 179 -9.79 -9.25 -4.99
N ARG A 180 -8.92 -8.85 -4.07
CA ARG A 180 -7.63 -8.24 -4.33
C ARG A 180 -6.58 -9.08 -3.64
N SER A 181 -5.54 -9.46 -4.37
CA SER A 181 -4.36 -10.12 -3.82
C SER A 181 -3.15 -9.27 -4.16
N GLY A 182 -2.48 -8.77 -3.13
CA GLY A 182 -1.30 -7.93 -3.25
C GLY A 182 -0.01 -8.68 -2.90
N PRO A 183 1.10 -7.94 -2.81
CA PRO A 183 2.40 -8.47 -2.46
C PRO A 183 2.41 -9.22 -1.13
N GLY A 184 3.23 -10.28 -1.05
CA GLY A 184 3.45 -11.07 0.17
C GLY A 184 2.22 -11.84 0.68
N GLY A 185 1.19 -12.04 -0.16
CA GLY A 185 -0.06 -12.71 0.21
C GLY A 185 -1.10 -11.81 0.88
N SER A 186 -0.87 -10.49 0.86
CA SER A 186 -1.82 -9.51 1.37
C SER A 186 -3.11 -9.45 0.53
N GLY A 187 -4.18 -8.92 1.11
CA GLY A 187 -5.43 -8.64 0.39
C GLY A 187 -6.66 -9.29 1.02
N PHE A 188 -7.75 -9.39 0.27
CA PHE A 188 -9.07 -9.77 0.80
C PHE A 188 -9.95 -10.43 -0.27
N ASP A 189 -11.05 -11.04 0.18
CA ASP A 189 -12.16 -11.50 -0.66
C ASP A 189 -13.47 -10.99 -0.04
N ALA A 190 -14.22 -10.18 -0.78
CA ALA A 190 -15.41 -9.51 -0.28
C ALA A 190 -16.59 -9.70 -1.24
N VAL A 191 -17.79 -9.81 -0.66
CA VAL A 191 -19.04 -9.70 -1.41
C VAL A 191 -19.35 -8.21 -1.60
N ILE A 192 -19.64 -7.80 -2.83
CA ILE A 192 -20.07 -6.44 -3.16
C ILE A 192 -21.39 -6.14 -2.45
N GLY A 193 -21.42 -5.04 -1.68
CA GLY A 193 -22.55 -4.68 -0.82
C GLY A 193 -22.68 -5.54 0.45
N GLY A 194 -21.76 -6.47 0.67
CA GLY A 194 -21.70 -7.30 1.87
C GLY A 194 -21.07 -6.59 3.08
N PRO A 195 -21.04 -7.27 4.25
CA PRO A 195 -20.40 -6.74 5.45
C PRO A 195 -18.88 -6.61 5.28
N PRO A 196 -18.20 -5.77 6.09
CA PRO A 196 -16.75 -5.67 6.09
C PRO A 196 -16.07 -7.01 6.42
N VAL A 197 -15.00 -7.34 5.68
CA VAL A 197 -14.21 -8.58 5.83
C VAL A 197 -12.78 -8.29 6.30
N PRO A 198 -12.07 -9.24 6.94
CA PRO A 198 -10.64 -9.10 7.27
C PRO A 198 -9.76 -8.83 6.05
N VAL A 199 -8.75 -7.99 6.24
CA VAL A 199 -7.67 -7.78 5.27
C VAL A 199 -6.46 -8.61 5.72
N ARG A 200 -6.07 -9.59 4.90
CA ARG A 200 -4.87 -10.39 5.14
C ARG A 200 -3.64 -9.51 4.96
N GLY A 201 -2.67 -9.65 5.87
CA GLY A 201 -1.42 -8.89 5.81
C GLY A 201 -1.53 -7.42 6.24
N ASP A 202 -2.60 -7.09 6.95
CA ASP A 202 -2.80 -5.80 7.61
C ASP A 202 -3.06 -6.05 9.11
N ALA A 203 -3.24 -4.98 9.89
CA ALA A 203 -3.51 -5.04 11.30
C ALA A 203 -4.76 -5.88 11.65
N PRO A 204 -4.79 -6.56 12.82
CA PRO A 204 -5.91 -7.43 13.19
C PRO A 204 -7.27 -6.74 13.25
N SER A 205 -7.32 -5.44 13.56
CA SER A 205 -8.57 -4.66 13.55
C SER A 205 -9.05 -4.31 12.13
N THR A 206 -8.15 -4.37 11.13
CA THR A 206 -8.43 -3.87 9.78
C THR A 206 -9.48 -4.71 9.07
N ARG A 207 -10.51 -4.03 8.56
CA ARG A 207 -11.58 -4.62 7.75
C ARG A 207 -11.81 -3.80 6.49
N THR A 208 -12.31 -4.42 5.43
CA THR A 208 -12.71 -3.71 4.21
C THR A 208 -14.11 -4.13 3.75
N ALA A 209 -14.91 -3.18 3.30
CA ALA A 209 -16.18 -3.43 2.62
C ALA A 209 -16.11 -2.87 1.21
N VAL A 210 -16.74 -3.56 0.26
CA VAL A 210 -16.67 -3.21 -1.17
C VAL A 210 -18.04 -2.86 -1.69
N THR A 211 -18.13 -1.76 -2.43
CA THR A 211 -19.31 -1.39 -3.22
C THR A 211 -18.91 -1.14 -4.66
N MET A 212 -19.83 -1.39 -5.59
CA MET A 212 -19.61 -1.20 -7.03
C MET A 212 -20.76 -0.36 -7.60
N PRO A 213 -20.69 0.98 -7.53
CA PRO A 213 -21.79 1.84 -7.95
C PRO A 213 -22.11 1.74 -9.46
N ASN A 214 -21.16 1.29 -10.28
CA ASN A 214 -21.35 0.97 -11.69
C ASN A 214 -20.20 0.08 -12.20
N ALA A 215 -20.30 -0.37 -13.45
CA ALA A 215 -19.33 -1.28 -14.09
C ALA A 215 -17.87 -0.76 -14.14
N HIS A 216 -17.64 0.55 -13.97
CA HIS A 216 -16.32 1.17 -14.06
C HIS A 216 -15.73 1.58 -12.71
N ASN A 217 -16.45 1.42 -11.61
CA ASN A 217 -16.05 1.94 -10.31
C ASN A 217 -16.17 0.90 -9.21
N ILE A 218 -15.08 0.65 -8.51
CA ILE A 218 -15.04 -0.11 -7.26
C ILE A 218 -14.68 0.86 -6.14
N ILE A 219 -15.41 0.79 -5.03
CA ILE A 219 -15.14 1.58 -3.83
C ILE A 219 -14.88 0.62 -2.68
N GLU A 220 -13.66 0.65 -2.16
CA GLU A 220 -13.27 -0.02 -0.93
C GLU A 220 -13.38 0.97 0.23
N ARG A 221 -14.06 0.57 1.30
CA ARG A 221 -14.09 1.29 2.58
C ARG A 221 -13.28 0.48 3.58
N LEU A 222 -12.10 0.99 3.92
CA LEU A 222 -11.22 0.40 4.91
C LEU A 222 -11.58 0.94 6.29
N TYR A 223 -11.70 0.04 7.25
CA TYR A 223 -12.01 0.31 8.65
C TYR A 223 -10.85 -0.15 9.52
N ALA A 224 -10.47 0.66 10.50
CA ALA A 224 -9.59 0.28 11.59
C ALA A 224 -10.35 0.52 12.90
N ASP A 225 -10.28 -0.41 13.84
CA ASP A 225 -11.06 -0.36 15.09
C ASP A 225 -12.56 -0.04 14.89
N LYS A 226 -13.16 -0.65 13.85
CA LYS A 226 -14.56 -0.45 13.43
C LYS A 226 -14.90 0.99 12.98
N LYS A 227 -13.93 1.90 12.88
CA LYS A 227 -14.10 3.26 12.36
C LYS A 227 -13.62 3.32 10.93
N LEU A 228 -14.33 4.07 10.08
CA LEU A 228 -13.90 4.28 8.70
C LEU A 228 -12.56 5.03 8.72
N ALA A 229 -11.50 4.39 8.24
CA ALA A 229 -10.15 4.94 8.21
C ALA A 229 -9.83 5.53 6.83
N MET A 230 -10.23 4.84 5.77
CA MET A 230 -9.91 5.23 4.39
C MET A 230 -11.00 4.81 3.42
N THR A 231 -11.28 5.66 2.44
CA THR A 231 -12.11 5.32 1.27
C THR A 231 -11.23 5.29 0.04
N ILE A 232 -11.16 4.15 -0.65
CA ILE A 232 -10.40 3.97 -1.88
C ILE A 232 -11.38 3.81 -3.04
N THR A 233 -11.30 4.68 -4.03
CA THR A 233 -12.10 4.61 -5.26
C THR A 233 -11.19 4.22 -6.41
N MET A 234 -11.50 3.10 -7.06
CA MET A 234 -10.85 2.58 -8.24
C MET A 234 -11.75 2.81 -9.45
N THR A 235 -11.30 3.63 -10.39
CA THR A 235 -12.03 3.96 -11.63
C THR A 235 -11.29 3.39 -12.83
N LEU A 236 -11.86 2.36 -13.44
CA LEU A 236 -11.38 1.81 -14.70
C LEU A 236 -11.51 2.85 -15.80
N GLN A 237 -10.42 3.13 -16.51
CA GLN A 237 -10.39 4.10 -17.58
C GLN A 237 -10.96 3.51 -18.89
N PRO A 238 -11.41 4.36 -19.83
CA PRO A 238 -11.94 3.91 -21.12
C PRO A 238 -10.98 3.04 -21.95
N ASP A 239 -9.67 3.15 -21.70
CA ASP A 239 -8.64 2.34 -22.36
C ASP A 239 -8.68 0.85 -21.96
N GLY A 240 -9.41 0.48 -20.89
CA GLY A 240 -9.46 -0.87 -20.32
C GLY A 240 -8.12 -1.38 -19.76
N LYS A 241 -7.09 -0.54 -19.76
CA LYS A 241 -5.68 -0.86 -19.45
C LYS A 241 -5.14 -0.04 -18.29
N SER A 242 -5.88 0.94 -17.80
CA SER A 242 -5.54 1.70 -16.59
C SER A 242 -6.70 1.79 -15.61
N ILE A 243 -6.36 1.78 -14.32
CA ILE A 243 -7.28 2.10 -13.22
C ILE A 243 -6.70 3.30 -12.50
N LYS A 244 -7.45 4.40 -12.49
CA LYS A 244 -7.15 5.53 -11.62
C LYS A 244 -7.66 5.21 -10.22
N THR A 245 -6.78 5.28 -9.23
CA THR A 245 -7.14 5.05 -7.83
C THR A 245 -7.00 6.35 -7.06
N VAL A 246 -8.00 6.67 -6.23
CA VAL A 246 -7.99 7.79 -5.31
C VAL A 246 -8.35 7.28 -3.93
N ALA A 247 -7.48 7.49 -2.95
CA ALA A 247 -7.73 7.16 -1.56
C ALA A 247 -7.86 8.43 -0.72
N LYS A 248 -8.92 8.52 0.08
CA LYS A 248 -9.13 9.59 1.05
C LYS A 248 -9.01 9.05 2.46
N ARG A 249 -8.06 9.57 3.23
CA ARG A 249 -7.92 9.27 4.66
C ARG A 249 -8.91 10.12 5.45
N GLN A 250 -9.59 9.49 6.41
CA GLN A 250 -10.63 10.18 7.19
C GLN A 250 -10.07 11.05 8.32
N SER A 251 -8.94 10.65 8.92
CA SER A 251 -8.39 11.33 10.11
C SER A 251 -7.96 12.78 9.86
N ASP A 252 -7.42 13.05 8.67
CA ASP A 252 -6.82 14.34 8.30
C ASP A 252 -7.35 14.88 6.95
N GLY A 253 -8.24 14.14 6.27
CA GLY A 253 -8.76 14.50 4.96
C GLY A 253 -7.75 14.35 3.81
N SER A 254 -6.54 13.83 4.08
CA SER A 254 -5.48 13.65 3.08
C SER A 254 -5.96 12.82 1.90
N VAL A 255 -5.60 13.25 0.69
CA VAL A 255 -5.93 12.55 -0.56
C VAL A 255 -4.67 12.02 -1.22
N PHE A 256 -4.71 10.74 -1.55
CA PHE A 256 -3.71 10.00 -2.30
C PHE A 256 -4.31 9.62 -3.64
N ALA A 257 -3.51 9.65 -4.70
CA ALA A 257 -3.94 9.16 -6.00
C ALA A 257 -2.78 8.48 -6.72
N TRP A 258 -3.07 7.43 -7.48
CA TRP A 258 -2.11 6.73 -8.31
C TRP A 258 -2.84 6.01 -9.44
N THR A 259 -2.09 5.53 -10.42
CA THR A 259 -2.60 4.75 -11.53
C THR A 259 -2.07 3.32 -11.42
N LEU A 260 -2.96 2.36 -11.62
CA LEU A 260 -2.57 0.99 -11.89
C LEU A 260 -2.58 0.76 -13.40
N ARG A 261 -1.56 0.08 -13.93
CA ARG A 261 -1.41 -0.27 -15.33
C ARG A 261 -1.55 -1.77 -15.50
N ARG A 262 -2.38 -2.20 -16.45
CA ARG A 262 -2.51 -3.62 -16.78
C ARG A 262 -1.16 -4.17 -17.25
N GLN A 263 -0.87 -5.41 -16.85
CA GLN A 263 0.29 -6.18 -17.29
C GLN A 263 -0.02 -7.04 -18.49
#